data_AF-A0A4R5C8Z0-F1
#
_entry.id   AF-A0A4R5C8Z0-F1
#
_cell.length_a   1.000
_cell.length_b   1.000
_cell.length_c   1.000
_cell.angle_alpha   90.00
_cell.angle_beta   90.00
_cell.angle_gamma   90.00
#
_symmetry.space_group_name_H-M   'P 1'
#
loop_
_entity.id
_entity.type
_entity.pdbx_description
1 polymer ?
#
loop_
_entity_poly.entity_id
_entity_poly.type
_entity_poly.pdbx_seq_one_letter_code
_entity_poly.pdbx_strand_id
1 'polypeptide(L)' 'MKSLKNALAERVNGIIKTPLNLHSSQLDFEHTYNQIKRSIKVYYEISPHSSCDYLTPNQAHLQSYNLKKRW' A
#
# COMPACT_ATOMS: atom_id res chain seq x y z
N MET A 1 -14.46 -1.85 18.66
CA MET A 1 -13.18 -2.59 18.68
C MET A 1 -12.55 -2.50 17.28
N LYS A 2 -11.58 -1.60 17.06
CA LYS A 2 -10.93 -1.42 15.75
C LYS A 2 -9.97 -2.60 15.56
N SER A 3 -10.26 -3.51 14.63
CA SER A 3 -9.43 -4.71 14.43
C SER A 3 -8.04 -4.33 13.92
N LEU A 4 -7.01 -5.12 14.25
CA LEU A 4 -5.65 -4.95 13.73
C LEU A 4 -5.61 -4.88 12.19
N LYS A 5 -6.53 -5.58 11.52
CA LYS A 5 -6.73 -5.52 10.07
C LYS A 5 -7.16 -4.13 9.60
N ASN A 6 -8.03 -3.45 10.35
CA ASN A 6 -8.50 -2.11 10.01
C ASN A 6 -7.42 -1.04 10.20
N ALA A 7 -6.60 -1.16 11.25
CA ALA A 7 -5.45 -0.27 11.46
C ALA A 7 -4.39 -0.42 10.36
N LEU A 8 -4.10 -1.66 9.95
CA LEU A 8 -3.23 -1.94 8.81
C LEU A 8 -3.79 -1.37 7.51
N ALA A 9 -5.09 -1.56 7.25
CA ALA A 9 -5.77 -1.03 6.08
C ALA A 9 -5.75 0.51 6.03
N GLU A 10 -5.96 1.18 7.18
CA GLU A 10 -5.86 2.65 7.25
C GLU A 10 -4.44 3.17 7.00
N ARG A 11 -3.42 2.46 7.50
CA ARG A 11 -2.01 2.82 7.21
C ARG A 11 -1.67 2.61 5.74
N VAL A 12 -2.09 1.49 5.15
CA VAL A 12 -1.93 1.23 3.72
C VAL A 12 -2.66 2.31 2.90
N ASN A 13 -3.87 2.70 3.30
CA ASN A 13 -4.59 3.82 2.69
C ASN A 13 -3.82 5.14 2.82
N GLY A 14 -3.19 5.43 3.96
CA GLY A 14 -2.32 6.60 4.11
C GLY A 14 -1.14 6.57 3.15
N ILE A 15 -0.41 5.46 3.11
CA ILE A 15 0.76 5.26 2.24
C ILE A 15 0.39 5.35 0.75
N ILE A 16 -0.79 4.86 0.36
CA ILE A 16 -1.28 4.92 -1.01
C ILE A 16 -1.76 6.34 -1.35
N LYS A 17 -2.43 7.04 -0.41
CA LYS A 17 -3.02 8.36 -0.67
C LYS A 17 -2.01 9.49 -0.74
N THR A 18 -0.95 9.47 0.07
CA THR A 18 0.07 10.54 0.10
C THR A 18 0.78 10.76 -1.25
N PRO A 19 1.27 9.73 -1.97
CA PRO A 19 1.91 9.94 -3.27
C PRO A 19 0.93 10.27 -4.41
N LEU A 20 -0.38 10.18 -4.19
CA LEU A 20 -1.38 10.39 -5.24
C LEU A 20 -2.03 11.77 -5.26
N ASN A 21 -1.76 12.61 -4.26
CA ASN A 21 -2.42 13.91 -4.12
C ASN A 21 -3.96 13.83 -4.31
N LEU A 22 -4.58 12.72 -3.85
CA LEU A 22 -6.02 12.43 -3.93
C LEU A 22 -6.89 13.40 -3.10
N HIS A 23 -6.28 14.46 -2.57
CA HIS A 23 -6.98 15.60 -1.99
C HIS A 23 -7.65 16.48 -3.05
N SER A 24 -7.33 16.29 -4.34
CA SER A 24 -7.95 17.04 -5.44
C SER A 24 -8.94 16.17 -6.23
N SER A 25 -10.19 16.63 -6.30
CA SER A 25 -11.30 15.99 -7.03
C SER A 25 -11.34 16.41 -8.51
N GLN A 26 -10.19 16.53 -9.16
CA GLN A 26 -10.08 17.11 -10.51
C GLN A 26 -10.13 16.07 -11.64
N LEU A 27 -10.16 14.78 -11.32
CA LEU A 27 -10.18 13.70 -12.30
C LEU A 27 -11.58 13.11 -12.42
N ASP A 28 -11.94 12.70 -13.64
CA ASP A 28 -13.13 11.87 -13.87
C ASP A 28 -12.96 10.47 -13.24
N PHE A 29 -14.05 9.70 -13.26
CA PHE A 29 -14.08 8.37 -12.66
C PHE A 29 -13.01 7.43 -13.25
N GLU A 30 -12.83 7.43 -14.56
CA GLU A 30 -11.93 6.49 -15.24
C GLU A 30 -10.46 6.81 -14.92
N HIS A 31 -10.09 8.09 -14.94
CA HIS A 31 -8.77 8.55 -14.54
C HIS A 31 -8.49 8.21 -13.09
N THR A 32 -9.45 8.47 -12.19
CA THR A 32 -9.31 8.14 -10.76
C THR A 32 -9.13 6.63 -10.57
N TYR A 33 -9.91 5.80 -11.25
CA TYR A 33 -9.81 4.36 -11.20
C TYR A 33 -8.45 3.85 -11.66
N ASN A 34 -7.97 4.33 -12.81
CA ASN A 34 -6.67 3.95 -13.36
C ASN A 34 -5.52 4.37 -12.45
N GLN A 35 -5.63 5.55 -11.82
CA GLN A 35 -4.64 6.02 -10.84
C GLN A 35 -4.60 5.12 -9.62
N ILE A 36 -5.76 4.80 -9.02
CA ILE A 36 -5.85 3.86 -7.88
C ILE A 36 -5.22 2.51 -8.24
N LYS A 37 -5.56 1.96 -9.41
CA LYS A 37 -5.02 0.68 -9.88
C LYS A 37 -3.50 0.71 -10.01
N ARG A 38 -2.95 1.79 -10.58
CA ARG A 38 -1.49 2.00 -10.70
C ARG A 38 -0.83 2.06 -9.33
N SER A 39 -1.46 2.71 -8.37
CA SER A 39 -0.89 2.89 -7.02
C SER A 39 -0.86 1.62 -6.22
N ILE A 40 -1.93 0.83 -6.31
CA ILE A 40 -1.95 -0.52 -5.75
C ILE A 40 -0.76 -1.30 -6.34
N LYS A 41 -0.59 -1.27 -7.66
CA LYS A 41 0.54 -1.95 -8.33
C LYS A 41 1.90 -1.47 -7.81
N VAL A 42 2.12 -0.16 -7.73
CA VAL A 42 3.37 0.43 -7.21
C VAL A 42 3.66 -0.04 -5.78
N TYR A 43 2.64 -0.02 -4.91
CA TYR A 43 2.79 -0.46 -3.51
C TYR A 43 3.16 -1.94 -3.39
N TYR A 44 2.52 -2.80 -4.20
CA TYR A 44 2.70 -4.26 -4.15
C TYR A 44 3.96 -4.76 -4.85
N GLU A 45 4.39 -4.11 -5.93
CA GLU A 45 5.41 -4.64 -6.83
C GLU A 45 6.70 -3.81 -6.89
N ILE A 46 6.64 -2.52 -6.59
CA ILE A 46 7.74 -1.60 -6.90
C ILE A 46 8.38 -1.04 -5.64
N SER A 47 7.60 -0.64 -4.64
CA SER A 47 8.12 0.02 -3.45
C SER A 47 8.52 -1.00 -2.38
N PRO A 48 9.81 -1.16 -2.07
CA PRO A 48 10.23 -1.91 -0.90
C PRO A 48 10.04 -1.04 0.33
N HIS A 49 9.63 -1.63 1.45
CA HIS A 49 9.42 -0.87 2.69
C HIS A 49 9.91 -1.65 3.91
N SER A 50 10.34 -0.92 4.94
CA SER A 50 10.96 -1.49 6.16
C SER A 50 10.03 -2.47 6.90
N SER A 51 8.73 -2.27 6.74
CA SER A 51 7.63 -3.18 7.06
C SER A 51 7.80 -4.62 6.56
N CYS A 52 8.41 -4.78 5.40
CA CYS A 52 8.61 -6.04 4.70
C CYS A 52 10.11 -6.36 4.61
N ASP A 53 10.94 -5.97 5.59
CA ASP A 53 12.39 -6.18 5.53
C ASP A 53 13.05 -5.52 4.30
N TYR A 54 12.50 -4.39 3.85
CA TYR A 54 12.90 -3.73 2.59
C TYR A 54 12.67 -4.59 1.34
N LEU A 55 11.69 -5.49 1.40
CA LEU A 55 11.09 -6.15 0.25
C LEU A 55 9.77 -5.47 -0.13
N THR A 56 9.30 -5.74 -1.35
CA THR A 56 7.93 -5.41 -1.72
C THR A 56 6.95 -6.42 -1.08
N PRO A 57 5.66 -6.09 -0.92
CA PRO A 57 4.68 -7.03 -0.38
C PRO A 57 4.65 -8.37 -1.13
N ASN A 58 4.77 -8.35 -2.46
CA ASN A 58 4.82 -9.57 -3.26
C ASN A 58 6.08 -10.39 -2.98
N GLN A 59 7.25 -9.74 -2.89
CA GLN A 59 8.50 -10.41 -2.56
C GLN A 59 8.49 -10.99 -1.14
N ALA A 60 7.92 -10.26 -0.18
CA ALA A 60 7.72 -10.69 1.19
C ALA A 60 6.80 -11.91 1.30
N HIS A 61 5.71 -11.94 0.52
CA HIS A 61 4.77 -13.06 0.51
C HIS A 61 5.41 -14.37 0.01
N LEU A 62 6.42 -14.26 -0.85
CA LEU A 62 7.18 -15.39 -1.38
C LEU A 62 8.28 -15.89 -0.43
N GLN A 63 8.55 -15.19 0.68
CA GLN A 63 9.53 -15.64 1.67
C GLN A 63 8.94 -16.73 2.57
N SER A 64 9.72 -17.80 2.78
CA SER A 64 9.32 -18.91 3.66
C SER A 64 9.55 -18.62 5.15
N TYR A 65 10.22 -17.51 5.49
CA TYR A 65 10.46 -17.11 6.87
C TYR A 65 9.45 -16.06 7.35
N ASN A 66 9.18 -16.05 8.65
CA ASN A 66 8.33 -15.04 9.27
C ASN A 66 9.05 -13.69 9.28
N LEU A 67 8.47 -12.70 8.59
CA LEU A 67 8.96 -11.33 8.66
C LEU A 67 8.90 -10.81 10.10
N LYS A 68 9.95 -10.08 10.50
CA LYS A 68 9.98 -9.46 11.82
C LYS A 68 8.97 -8.31 11.85
N LYS A 69 7.94 -8.43 12.69
CA LYS A 69 7.05 -7.30 12.98
C LYS A 69 7.85 -6.19 13.64
N ARG A 70 7.96 -5.05 12.97
CA ARG A 70 8.62 -3.84 13.47
C ARG A 70 7.64 -2.84 14.09
N TRP A 71 6.34 -3.12 13.96
CA TRP A 71 5.23 -2.27 14.39
C TRP A 71 3.99 -3.13 14.55
#